data_AF-A0AAW1G7F2-F1
#
_entry.id   AF-A0AAW1G7F2-F1
#
_cell.length_a   1.000
_cell.length_b   1.000
_cell.length_c   1.000
_cell.angle_alpha   90.00
_cell.angle_beta   90.00
_cell.angle_gamma   90.00
#
_symmetry.space_group_name_H-M   'P 1'
#
loop_
_entity.id
_entity.type
_entity.pdbx_description
1 polymer ?
#
loop_
_entity_poly.entity_id
_entity_poly.type
_entity_poly.pdbx_seq_one_letter_code
_entity_poly.pdbx_strand_id
1 'polypeptide(L)'
;MPKTQDKGSSAVKANNIEADQASNQSEAAEGRRSPGTSIDPSDIIRAIKELKTDLKGDNDCLRQEIIHMGQEINGKLDNLVTEMQSLSDRVGEAETRVEQVEGWAVEATGAICTCLEQQRILQQKLTDLESRSRRNNMRLFGVAEGEEGNSVPQFIVKLLRSELPLPQELDLKI
;
A
#
# COMPACT_ATOMS: atom_id res chain seq x y z
N MET A 1 -0.50 21.12 8.53
CA MET A 1 0.93 21.35 8.17
C MET A 1 1.71 20.11 8.62
N PRO A 2 2.73 19.62 7.90
CA PRO A 2 3.70 20.38 7.12
C PRO A 2 3.77 20.05 5.62
N LYS A 3 4.25 21.04 4.88
CA LYS A 3 4.70 20.99 3.48
C LYS A 3 6.19 20.64 3.47
N THR A 4 6.66 19.97 2.43
CA THR A 4 8.05 20.08 2.01
C THR A 4 8.11 20.02 0.48
N GLN A 5 8.52 21.14 -0.10
CA GLN A 5 8.98 21.27 -1.47
C GLN A 5 10.38 20.68 -1.57
N ASP A 6 10.72 20.07 -2.69
CA ASP A 6 12.09 20.02 -3.17
C ASP A 6 12.15 20.34 -4.67
N LYS A 7 13.14 21.14 -5.04
CA LYS A 7 13.40 21.70 -6.37
C LYS A 7 14.68 21.08 -6.92
N GLY A 8 14.66 20.66 -8.18
CA GLY A 8 15.85 20.41 -9.01
C GLY A 8 15.41 20.00 -10.42
N SER A 9 15.34 20.91 -11.38
CA SER A 9 16.42 21.33 -12.30
C SER A 9 17.07 20.16 -13.05
N SER A 10 16.70 19.98 -14.33
CA SER A 10 17.67 19.50 -15.33
C SER A 10 17.22 19.78 -16.77
N ALA A 11 18.10 20.53 -17.45
CA ALA A 11 18.50 20.41 -18.85
C ALA A 11 17.47 20.68 -19.98
N VAL A 12 17.48 21.96 -20.39
CA VAL A 12 17.25 22.41 -21.78
C VAL A 12 18.26 21.72 -22.71
N LYS A 13 17.78 21.11 -23.81
CA LYS A 13 18.62 20.74 -24.96
C LYS A 13 18.14 21.53 -26.18
N ALA A 14 18.90 22.58 -26.50
CA ALA A 14 18.88 23.24 -27.80
C ALA A 14 19.93 22.55 -28.70
N ASN A 15 19.57 22.22 -29.93
CA ASN A 15 20.53 21.79 -30.95
C ASN A 15 20.43 22.69 -32.18
N ASN A 16 21.61 23.23 -32.50
CA ASN A 16 22.06 24.01 -33.66
C ASN A 16 21.48 23.61 -35.02
N ILE A 17 21.29 24.61 -35.88
CA ILE A 17 21.53 24.49 -37.32
C ILE A 17 22.55 25.55 -37.71
N GLU A 18 23.56 25.09 -38.44
CA GLU A 18 24.84 25.73 -38.76
C GLU A 18 24.69 26.91 -39.72
N ALA A 19 25.50 27.94 -39.47
CA ALA A 19 25.73 29.05 -40.38
C ALA A 19 26.82 28.64 -41.38
N ASP A 20 26.48 28.62 -42.67
CA ASP A 20 27.45 28.41 -43.74
C ASP A 20 27.93 29.74 -44.34
N GLN A 21 29.21 29.72 -44.73
CA GLN A 21 30.08 30.87 -44.87
C GLN A 21 29.89 31.65 -46.18
N ALA A 22 30.23 32.93 -46.09
CA ALA A 22 30.38 33.86 -47.20
C ALA A 22 31.49 33.44 -48.17
N SER A 23 31.27 33.64 -49.47
CA SER A 23 32.34 33.83 -50.45
C SER A 23 32.05 35.06 -51.30
N ASN A 24 32.84 36.11 -51.06
CA ASN A 24 32.95 37.30 -51.89
C ASN A 24 33.84 36.99 -53.11
N GLN A 25 33.36 37.32 -54.31
CA GLN A 25 34.23 37.82 -55.37
C GLN A 25 33.60 39.07 -55.97
N SER A 26 34.35 40.17 -55.86
CA SER A 26 34.07 41.45 -56.49
C SER A 26 34.69 41.48 -57.88
N GLU A 27 33.94 41.91 -58.89
CA GLU A 27 34.50 42.69 -59.99
C GLU A 27 33.60 43.90 -60.28
N ALA A 28 34.28 45.01 -60.57
CA ALA A 28 33.80 46.39 -60.63
C ALA A 28 32.76 46.62 -61.75
N ALA A 29 31.64 47.27 -61.44
CA ALA A 29 31.35 48.68 -61.73
C ALA A 29 31.07 49.00 -63.21
N GLU A 30 29.80 49.30 -63.53
CA GLU A 30 29.46 50.47 -64.33
C GLU A 30 27.97 50.88 -64.23
N GLY A 31 27.78 52.12 -63.79
CA GLY A 31 26.70 53.06 -64.16
C GLY A 31 25.24 52.60 -64.24
N ARG A 32 24.39 53.13 -63.34
CA ARG A 32 23.51 54.28 -63.62
C ARG A 32 22.63 54.68 -62.42
N ARG A 33 22.29 55.96 -62.42
CA ARG A 33 21.52 56.71 -61.40
C ARG A 33 20.03 56.31 -61.33
N SER A 34 19.50 56.32 -60.11
CA SER A 34 18.17 56.70 -59.56
C SER A 34 17.05 57.09 -60.57
N PRO A 35 15.78 56.69 -60.36
CA PRO A 35 14.85 57.55 -59.58
C PRO A 35 13.76 56.79 -58.77
N GLY A 36 13.11 57.50 -57.85
CA GLY A 36 12.11 56.98 -56.90
C GLY A 36 10.99 56.12 -57.50
N THR A 37 10.67 55.04 -56.78
CA THR A 37 9.60 54.09 -57.11
C THR A 37 8.24 54.76 -56.93
N SER A 38 7.65 55.22 -58.04
CA SER A 38 6.21 55.42 -58.14
C SER A 38 5.54 54.05 -58.04
N ILE A 39 5.09 53.67 -56.85
CA ILE A 39 4.33 52.44 -56.64
C ILE A 39 3.01 52.58 -57.42
N ASP A 40 2.79 51.69 -58.38
CA ASP A 40 1.54 51.62 -59.15
C ASP A 40 0.39 51.23 -58.19
N PRO A 41 -0.70 52.02 -58.10
CA PRO A 41 -1.87 51.68 -57.30
C PRO A 41 -2.42 50.26 -57.54
N SER A 42 -2.22 49.69 -58.74
CA SER A 42 -2.63 48.32 -59.06
C SER A 42 -1.86 47.25 -58.28
N ASP A 43 -0.58 47.47 -58.02
CA ASP A 43 0.27 46.53 -57.28
C ASP A 43 -0.08 46.51 -55.78
N ILE A 44 -0.46 47.69 -55.24
CA ILE A 44 -0.97 47.82 -53.87
C ILE A 44 -2.29 47.04 -53.71
N ILE A 45 -3.21 47.16 -54.68
CA ILE A 45 -4.48 46.43 -54.65
C ILE A 45 -4.27 44.92 -54.75
N ARG A 46 -3.28 44.45 -55.52
CA ARG A 46 -2.91 43.03 -55.60
C ARG A 46 -2.41 42.53 -54.25
N ALA A 47 -1.47 43.23 -53.61
CA ALA A 47 -0.95 42.89 -52.29
C ALA A 47 -2.05 42.88 -51.20
N ILE A 48 -3.01 43.82 -51.25
CA ILE A 48 -4.15 43.85 -50.31
C ILE A 48 -5.07 42.64 -50.52
N LYS A 49 -5.30 42.21 -51.77
CA LYS A 49 -6.11 41.02 -52.06
C LYS A 49 -5.42 39.74 -51.56
N GLU A 50 -4.12 39.65 -51.76
CA GLU A 50 -3.29 38.53 -51.31
C GLU A 50 -3.26 38.46 -49.78
N LEU A 51 -3.04 39.59 -49.09
CA LEU A 51 -3.14 39.68 -47.64
C LEU A 51 -4.55 39.31 -47.14
N LYS A 52 -5.61 39.71 -47.85
CA LYS A 52 -6.99 39.34 -47.50
C LYS A 52 -7.23 37.83 -47.65
N THR A 53 -6.64 37.19 -48.67
CA THR A 53 -6.75 35.74 -48.84
C THR A 53 -5.96 35.01 -47.76
N ASP A 54 -4.77 35.49 -47.40
CA ASP A 54 -3.93 34.91 -46.35
C ASP A 54 -4.61 35.04 -44.99
N LEU A 55 -5.12 36.22 -44.62
CA LEU A 55 -5.89 36.42 -43.39
C LEU A 55 -7.13 35.54 -43.31
N LYS A 56 -7.78 35.30 -44.46
CA LYS A 56 -8.94 34.39 -44.51
C LYS A 56 -8.50 32.95 -44.27
N GLY A 57 -7.39 32.52 -44.89
CA GLY A 57 -6.79 31.21 -44.67
C GLY A 57 -6.37 31.00 -43.21
N ASP A 58 -5.68 31.97 -42.62
CA ASP A 58 -5.28 31.95 -41.21
C ASP A 58 -6.50 31.88 -40.28
N ASN A 59 -7.57 32.64 -40.58
CA ASN A 59 -8.79 32.60 -39.77
C ASN A 59 -9.49 31.24 -39.85
N ASP A 60 -9.54 30.64 -41.04
CA ASP A 60 -10.13 29.32 -41.24
C ASP A 60 -9.28 28.22 -40.56
N CYS A 61 -7.96 28.35 -40.59
CA CYS A 61 -7.03 27.47 -39.88
C CYS A 61 -7.22 27.56 -38.35
N LEU A 62 -7.21 28.76 -37.78
CA LEU A 62 -7.43 28.97 -36.34
C LEU A 62 -8.80 28.45 -35.89
N ARG A 63 -9.85 28.61 -36.72
CA ARG A 63 -11.18 28.04 -36.44
C ARG A 63 -11.11 26.52 -36.35
N GLN A 64 -10.39 25.86 -37.26
CA GLN A 64 -10.23 24.41 -37.22
C GLN A 64 -9.44 23.95 -36.00
N GLU A 65 -8.36 24.64 -35.62
CA GLU A 65 -7.59 24.31 -34.42
C GLU A 65 -8.42 24.44 -33.14
N ILE A 66 -9.24 25.48 -33.03
CA ILE A 66 -10.14 25.66 -31.87
C ILE A 66 -11.15 24.51 -31.80
N ILE A 67 -11.74 24.12 -32.94
CA ILE A 67 -12.69 22.99 -32.99
C ILE A 67 -11.98 21.69 -32.62
N HIS A 68 -10.80 21.44 -33.17
CA HIS A 68 -10.01 20.25 -32.89
C HIS A 68 -9.62 20.18 -31.41
N MET A 69 -9.13 21.28 -30.83
CA MET A 69 -8.78 21.35 -29.41
C MET A 69 -10.02 21.14 -28.52
N GLY A 70 -11.16 21.72 -28.89
CA GLY A 70 -12.44 21.49 -28.19
C GLY A 70 -12.84 20.01 -28.19
N GLN A 71 -12.68 19.33 -29.33
CA GLN A 71 -12.94 17.89 -29.44
C GLN A 71 -11.96 17.06 -28.61
N GLU A 72 -10.66 17.39 -28.61
CA GLU A 72 -9.67 16.69 -27.79
C GLU A 72 -9.93 16.87 -26.28
N ILE A 73 -10.28 18.09 -25.86
CA ILE A 73 -10.60 18.38 -24.46
C ILE A 73 -11.83 17.60 -24.04
N ASN A 74 -12.89 17.60 -24.85
CA ASN A 74 -14.10 16.83 -24.55
C ASN A 74 -13.80 15.34 -24.47
N GLY A 75 -13.03 14.79 -25.41
CA GLY A 75 -12.63 13.38 -25.37
C GLY A 75 -11.80 13.03 -24.13
N LYS A 76 -10.87 13.89 -23.71
CA LYS A 76 -10.11 13.71 -22.47
C LYS A 76 -11.02 13.79 -21.24
N LEU A 77 -12.00 14.69 -21.24
CA LEU A 77 -12.95 14.85 -20.13
C LEU A 77 -13.86 13.63 -20.02
N ASP A 78 -14.40 13.11 -21.12
CA ASP A 78 -15.21 11.90 -21.15
C ASP A 78 -14.43 10.67 -20.65
N ASN A 79 -13.16 10.55 -21.05
CA ASN A 79 -12.27 9.51 -20.55
C ASN A 79 -12.05 9.64 -19.04
N LEU A 80 -11.78 10.85 -18.53
CA LEU A 80 -11.61 11.09 -17.10
C LEU A 80 -12.87 10.80 -16.30
N VAL A 81 -14.05 11.15 -16.81
CA VAL A 81 -15.34 10.81 -16.18
C VAL A 81 -15.50 9.29 -16.10
N THR A 82 -15.15 8.58 -17.16
CA THR A 82 -15.23 7.11 -17.21
C THR A 82 -14.24 6.46 -16.22
N GLU A 83 -13.00 6.95 -16.19
CA GLU A 83 -11.99 6.48 -15.24
C GLU A 83 -12.38 6.78 -13.78
N MET A 84 -12.95 7.96 -13.53
CA MET A 84 -13.44 8.34 -12.21
C MET A 84 -14.61 7.45 -11.76
N GLN A 85 -15.55 7.14 -12.65
CA GLN A 85 -16.64 6.21 -12.33
C GLN A 85 -16.09 4.82 -12.02
N SER A 86 -15.20 4.30 -12.85
CA SER A 86 -14.55 3.00 -12.62
C SER A 86 -13.78 2.96 -11.30
N LEU A 87 -13.07 4.04 -10.96
CA LEU A 87 -12.37 4.16 -9.69
C LEU A 87 -13.36 4.19 -8.51
N SER A 88 -14.45 4.95 -8.63
CA SER A 88 -15.51 5.00 -7.61
C SER A 88 -16.11 3.62 -7.35
N ASP A 89 -16.38 2.84 -8.40
CA ASP A 89 -16.94 1.48 -8.28
C ASP A 89 -15.94 0.55 -7.57
N ARG A 90 -14.66 0.61 -7.96
CA ARG A 90 -13.58 -0.19 -7.34
C ARG A 90 -13.36 0.18 -5.87
N VAL A 91 -13.46 1.45 -5.53
CA VAL A 91 -13.36 1.93 -4.14
C VAL A 91 -14.55 1.42 -3.34
N GLY A 92 -15.78 1.50 -3.86
CA GLY A 92 -16.96 0.97 -3.18
C GLY A 92 -16.89 -0.55 -2.93
N GLU A 93 -16.39 -1.32 -3.90
CA GLU A 93 -16.14 -2.75 -3.71
C GLU A 93 -15.08 -3.01 -2.63
N ALA A 94 -13.99 -2.24 -2.64
CA ALA A 94 -12.93 -2.34 -1.64
C ALA A 94 -13.45 -2.00 -0.23
N GLU A 95 -14.26 -0.95 -0.09
CA GLU A 95 -14.91 -0.56 1.18
C GLU A 95 -15.81 -1.68 1.69
N THR A 96 -16.63 -2.28 0.82
CA THR A 96 -17.52 -3.41 1.18
C THR A 96 -16.72 -4.63 1.66
N ARG A 97 -15.61 -4.94 0.98
CA ARG A 97 -14.72 -6.04 1.38
C ARG A 97 -14.03 -5.77 2.70
N VAL A 98 -13.63 -4.53 2.96
CA VAL A 98 -13.02 -4.12 4.23
C VAL A 98 -14.04 -4.25 5.36
N GLU A 99 -15.26 -3.74 5.17
CA GLU A 99 -16.33 -3.87 6.17
C GLU A 99 -16.61 -5.34 6.52
N GLN A 100 -16.66 -6.22 5.51
CA GLN A 100 -16.85 -7.65 5.73
C GLN A 100 -15.69 -8.26 6.54
N VAL A 101 -14.43 -7.95 6.19
CA VAL A 101 -13.25 -8.47 6.89
C VAL A 101 -13.20 -7.96 8.33
N GLU A 102 -13.52 -6.70 8.57
CA GLU A 102 -13.58 -6.11 9.91
C GLU A 102 -14.67 -6.78 10.75
N GLY A 103 -15.86 -7.01 10.19
CA GLY A 103 -16.93 -7.76 10.86
C GLY A 103 -16.50 -9.16 11.26
N TRP A 104 -15.87 -9.90 10.35
CA TRP A 104 -15.35 -11.24 10.62
C TRP A 104 -14.26 -11.24 11.68
N ALA A 105 -13.38 -10.23 11.68
CA ALA A 105 -12.34 -10.10 12.69
C ALA A 105 -12.93 -9.89 14.10
N VAL A 106 -13.99 -9.07 14.22
CA VAL A 106 -14.70 -8.86 15.49
C VAL A 106 -15.35 -10.15 15.96
N GLU A 107 -16.08 -10.84 15.09
CA GLU A 107 -16.75 -12.11 15.42
C GLU A 107 -15.74 -13.20 15.83
N ALA A 108 -14.66 -13.36 15.06
CA ALA A 108 -13.61 -14.32 15.35
C ALA A 108 -12.93 -14.03 16.69
N THR A 109 -12.63 -12.75 16.98
CA THR A 109 -12.05 -12.34 18.26
C THR A 109 -13.00 -12.64 19.42
N GLY A 110 -14.30 -12.38 19.26
CA GLY A 110 -15.32 -12.71 20.27
C GLY A 110 -15.43 -14.21 20.54
N ALA A 111 -15.38 -15.04 19.49
CA ALA A 111 -15.38 -16.49 19.61
C ALA A 111 -14.12 -17.01 20.32
N ILE A 112 -12.93 -16.48 19.96
CA ILE A 112 -11.66 -16.83 20.61
C ILE A 112 -11.69 -16.47 22.09
N CYS A 113 -12.13 -15.27 22.46
CA CYS A 113 -12.24 -14.87 23.87
C CYS A 113 -13.14 -15.81 24.67
N THR A 114 -14.28 -16.20 24.10
CA THR A 114 -15.21 -17.14 24.74
C THR A 114 -14.58 -18.52 24.90
N CYS A 115 -13.88 -19.01 23.87
CA CYS A 115 -13.17 -20.28 23.90
C CYS A 115 -12.07 -20.29 24.98
N LEU A 116 -11.30 -19.20 25.08
CA LEU A 116 -10.24 -19.06 26.09
C LEU A 116 -10.81 -19.07 27.52
N GLU A 117 -11.92 -18.40 27.77
CA GLU A 117 -12.54 -18.44 29.11
C GLU A 117 -13.06 -19.85 29.44
N GLN A 118 -13.70 -20.52 28.47
CA GLN A 118 -14.13 -21.92 28.65
C GLN A 118 -12.95 -22.84 28.94
N GLN A 119 -11.83 -22.67 28.21
CA GLN A 119 -10.61 -23.43 28.44
C GLN A 119 -10.07 -23.19 29.86
N ARG A 120 -10.05 -21.94 30.33
CA ARG A 120 -9.60 -21.59 31.69
C ARG A 120 -10.45 -22.27 32.76
N ILE A 121 -11.77 -22.26 32.60
CA ILE A 121 -12.71 -22.93 33.50
C ILE A 121 -12.48 -24.44 33.49
N LEU A 122 -12.28 -25.05 32.32
CA LEU A 122 -12.02 -26.48 32.20
C LEU A 122 -10.70 -26.87 32.86
N GLN A 123 -9.64 -26.09 32.67
CA GLN A 123 -8.36 -26.31 33.33
C GLN A 123 -8.50 -26.25 34.85
N GLN A 124 -9.23 -25.26 35.39
CA GLN A 124 -9.46 -25.16 36.82
C GLN A 124 -10.24 -26.37 37.37
N LYS A 125 -11.27 -26.83 36.65
CA LYS A 125 -12.03 -28.04 37.02
C LYS A 125 -11.15 -29.29 37.00
N LEU A 126 -10.29 -29.43 35.99
CA LEU A 126 -9.36 -30.54 35.87
C LEU A 126 -8.39 -30.55 37.06
N THR A 127 -7.79 -29.41 37.38
CA THR A 127 -6.88 -29.29 38.53
C THR A 127 -7.58 -29.62 39.86
N ASP A 128 -8.82 -29.18 40.08
CA ASP A 128 -9.59 -29.55 41.27
C ASP A 128 -9.87 -31.06 41.33
N LEU A 129 -10.27 -31.66 40.20
CA LEU A 129 -10.49 -33.11 40.13
C LEU A 129 -9.22 -33.91 40.39
N GLU A 130 -8.09 -33.51 39.78
CA GLU A 130 -6.81 -34.16 40.02
C GLU A 130 -6.39 -34.04 41.49
N SER A 131 -6.51 -32.83 42.07
CA SER A 131 -6.18 -32.59 43.46
C SER A 131 -7.03 -33.42 44.42
N ARG A 132 -8.33 -33.59 44.12
CA ARG A 132 -9.24 -34.44 44.90
C ARG A 132 -8.92 -35.92 44.77
N SER A 133 -8.63 -36.36 43.54
CA SER A 133 -8.28 -37.75 43.26
C SER A 133 -6.98 -38.17 43.96
N ARG A 134 -6.00 -37.26 44.03
CA ARG A 134 -4.68 -37.52 44.62
C ARG A 134 -4.58 -37.12 46.09
N ARG A 135 -5.65 -36.60 46.70
CA ARG A 135 -5.64 -36.06 48.08
C ARG A 135 -5.12 -37.06 49.11
N ASN A 136 -5.42 -38.34 48.92
CA ASN A 136 -5.02 -39.41 49.85
C ASN A 136 -3.75 -40.12 49.41
N ASN A 137 -3.09 -39.66 48.33
CA ASN A 137 -1.88 -40.27 47.82
C ASN A 137 -0.67 -39.58 48.46
N MET A 138 0.13 -40.33 49.20
CA MET A 138 1.43 -39.86 49.69
C MET A 138 2.55 -40.29 48.73
N ARG A 139 3.55 -39.42 48.53
CA ARG A 139 4.76 -39.75 47.78
C ARG A 139 5.95 -39.76 48.73
N LEU A 140 6.65 -40.89 48.79
CA LEU A 140 7.88 -41.07 49.54
C LEU A 140 9.05 -40.90 48.55
N PHE A 141 10.03 -40.08 48.89
CA PHE A 141 11.22 -39.83 48.07
C PHE A 141 12.47 -40.28 48.84
N GLY A 142 13.49 -40.73 48.11
CA GLY A 142 14.78 -41.15 48.70
C GLY A 142 14.85 -42.60 49.15
N VAL A 143 13.87 -43.44 48.79
CA VAL A 143 13.94 -44.89 48.97
C VAL A 143 14.82 -45.48 47.86
N ALA A 144 15.89 -46.19 48.23
CA ALA A 144 16.73 -46.87 47.26
C ALA A 144 15.99 -48.09 46.67
N GLU A 145 16.18 -48.34 45.37
CA GLU A 145 15.51 -49.45 44.67
C GLU A 145 15.85 -50.79 45.33
N GLY A 146 14.82 -51.55 45.72
CA GLY A 146 14.95 -52.87 46.33
C GLY A 146 14.90 -52.91 47.86
N GLU A 147 14.93 -51.76 48.56
CA GLU A 147 14.78 -51.74 50.03
C GLU A 147 13.38 -52.12 50.53
N GLU A 148 12.38 -52.01 49.65
CA GLU A 148 10.99 -52.38 49.93
C GLU A 148 10.81 -53.90 50.11
N GLY A 149 11.77 -54.71 49.64
CA GLY A 149 11.74 -56.17 49.73
C GLY A 149 10.52 -56.79 49.02
N ASN A 150 9.88 -57.76 49.65
CA ASN A 150 8.75 -58.51 49.07
C ASN A 150 7.36 -57.89 49.32
N SER A 151 7.25 -56.84 50.17
CA SER A 151 5.96 -56.27 50.56
C SER A 151 6.07 -54.79 50.93
N VAL A 152 5.61 -53.92 50.03
CA VAL A 152 5.59 -52.46 50.21
C VAL A 152 4.80 -52.01 51.45
N PRO A 153 3.61 -52.58 51.78
CA PRO A 153 2.87 -52.17 52.98
C PRO A 153 3.66 -52.40 54.28
N GLN A 154 4.37 -53.53 54.38
CA GLN A 154 5.18 -53.84 55.57
C GLN A 154 6.36 -52.89 55.73
N PHE A 155 7.01 -52.53 54.63
CA PHE A 155 8.05 -51.52 54.60
C PHE A 155 7.52 -50.15 55.08
N ILE A 156 6.37 -49.70 54.56
CA ILE A 156 5.76 -48.42 54.94
C ILE A 156 5.38 -48.41 56.44
N VAL A 157 4.79 -49.48 56.97
CA VAL A 157 4.45 -49.55 58.41
C VAL A 157 5.72 -49.45 59.28
N LYS A 158 6.81 -50.13 58.90
CA LYS A 158 8.08 -50.06 59.62
C LYS A 158 8.69 -48.66 59.56
N LEU A 159 8.68 -48.03 58.39
CA LEU A 159 9.20 -46.68 58.17
C LEU A 159 8.41 -45.64 58.96
N LEU A 160 7.07 -45.71 58.95
CA LEU A 160 6.24 -44.79 59.73
C LEU A 160 6.46 -44.94 61.24
N ARG A 161 6.64 -46.17 61.74
CA ARG A 161 6.91 -46.42 63.15
C ARG A 161 8.33 -46.02 63.60
N SER A 162 9.30 -45.96 62.67
CA SER A 162 10.66 -45.50 63.00
C SER A 162 10.77 -43.99 63.04
N GLU A 163 10.15 -43.30 62.07
CA GLU A 163 10.30 -41.85 61.92
C GLU A 163 9.26 -41.02 62.68
N LEU A 164 8.09 -41.60 63.02
CA LEU A 164 7.03 -40.90 63.75
C LEU A 164 6.81 -41.54 65.13
N PRO A 165 6.58 -40.72 66.19
CA PRO A 165 6.26 -41.22 67.52
C PRO A 165 4.80 -41.73 67.58
N LEU A 166 4.53 -42.85 66.93
CA LEU A 166 3.21 -43.49 66.88
C LEU A 166 3.03 -44.50 68.04
N PRO A 167 1.86 -44.55 68.69
CA PRO A 167 1.56 -45.57 69.69
C PRO A 167 1.64 -46.98 69.11
N GLN A 168 2.25 -47.92 69.85
CA GLN A 168 2.45 -49.29 69.36
C GLN A 168 1.13 -50.02 69.07
N GLU A 169 0.05 -49.66 69.76
CA GLU A 169 -1.30 -50.20 69.63
C GLU A 169 -2.11 -49.62 68.46
N LEU A 170 -1.59 -48.60 67.77
CA LEU A 170 -2.32 -47.99 66.66
C LEU A 170 -2.28 -48.90 65.43
N ASP A 171 -3.43 -49.44 65.05
CA ASP A 171 -3.62 -50.22 63.83
C ASP A 171 -3.61 -49.30 62.60
N LEU A 172 -2.47 -49.30 61.92
CA LEU A 172 -2.27 -48.60 60.65
C LEU A 172 -2.92 -49.47 59.57
N LYS A 173 -4.21 -49.26 59.31
CA LYS A 173 -5.01 -49.94 58.27
C LYS A 173 -4.54 -49.59 56.86
N ILE A 174 -3.31 -49.98 56.52
CA ILE A 174 -2.59 -49.69 55.27
C ILE A 174 -2.44 -50.97 54.46
#